data_AF-A0A3B8WD83-F1
#
_entry.id   AF-A0A3B8WD83-F1
#
_cell.length_a   1.000
_cell.length_b   1.000
_cell.length_c   1.000
_cell.angle_alpha   90.00
_cell.angle_beta   90.00
_cell.angle_gamma   90.00
#
_symmetry.space_group_name_H-M   'P 1'
#
loop_
_entity.id
_entity.type
_entity.pdbx_description
1 polymer ?
#
loop_
_entity_poly.entity_id
_entity_poly.type
_entity_poly.pdbx_seq_one_letter_code
_entity_poly.pdbx_strand_id
1 'polypeptide(L)'
;DISFIEEMPLGEISEHDRGLALCTSEEVRDIIRRHHELIPATEDSGGPARYFRMPDSEVRVGFISPHSHNFCSTCNRVRVTVEGRLLLCLGNEHSVDLRRVLRGHPVTDDKLQEAIIKAMDLKPERHHFTSNGDVQILRFMNMTGG
;
A
#
# COMPACT_ATOMS: atom_id res chain seq x y z
N ASP A 1 16.46 8.94 -6.10
CA ASP A 1 15.01 9.19 -6.24
C ASP A 1 14.42 9.63 -4.92
N ILE A 2 13.35 10.41 -4.99
CA ILE A 2 12.48 10.75 -3.86
C ILE A 2 11.05 10.38 -4.21
N SER A 3 10.27 9.87 -3.25
CA SER A 3 8.87 9.52 -3.47
C SER A 3 7.99 10.15 -2.41
N PHE A 4 6.90 10.77 -2.87
CA PHE A 4 5.82 11.26 -2.02
C PHE A 4 4.70 10.23 -2.00
N ILE A 5 4.15 9.97 -0.81
CA ILE A 5 3.11 8.97 -0.58
C ILE A 5 1.92 9.67 0.04
N GLU A 6 0.73 9.53 -0.55
CA GLU A 6 -0.49 10.01 0.10
C GLU A 6 -0.69 9.24 1.41
N GLU A 7 -1.01 9.96 2.47
CA GLU A 7 -1.29 9.35 3.76
C GLU A 7 -2.50 8.40 3.64
N MET A 8 -2.35 7.17 4.12
CA MET A 8 -3.45 6.19 4.17
C MET A 8 -4.15 6.23 5.53
N PRO A 9 -5.46 5.95 5.62
CA PRO A 9 -6.23 6.09 6.84
C PRO A 9 -6.17 4.78 7.64
N LEU A 10 -4.97 4.34 8.00
CA LEU A 10 -4.71 3.08 8.71
C LEU A 10 -4.48 3.31 10.21
N GLY A 11 -5.19 2.57 11.06
CA GLY A 11 -5.19 2.73 12.51
C GLY A 11 -5.91 4.00 12.99
N GLU A 12 -6.22 4.08 14.28
CA GLU A 12 -6.71 5.29 14.95
C GLU A 12 -5.53 6.20 15.30
N ILE A 13 -5.46 7.35 14.64
CA ILE A 13 -4.53 8.42 14.98
C ILE A 13 -5.35 9.54 15.60
N SER A 14 -5.09 9.85 16.87
CA SER A 14 -5.72 10.95 17.62
C SER A 14 -4.91 12.25 17.56
N GLU A 15 -3.73 12.24 16.92
CA GLU A 15 -2.79 13.37 16.91
C GLU A 15 -3.14 14.45 15.86
N HIS A 16 -3.88 14.11 14.79
CA HIS A 16 -4.32 15.06 13.76
C HIS A 16 -5.62 14.64 13.09
N ASP A 17 -6.40 15.63 12.64
CA ASP A 17 -7.61 15.40 11.84
C ASP A 17 -7.22 14.99 10.41
N ARG A 18 -7.50 13.73 10.06
CA ARG A 18 -7.19 13.16 8.74
C ARG A 18 -7.92 13.84 7.59
N GLY A 19 -9.10 14.42 7.86
CA GLY A 19 -9.81 15.22 6.86
C GLY A 19 -9.06 16.49 6.46
N LEU A 20 -8.17 16.98 7.34
CA LEU A 20 -7.35 18.19 7.12
C LEU A 20 -5.91 17.88 6.67
N ALA A 21 -5.47 16.63 6.75
CA ALA A 21 -4.08 16.22 6.45
C ALA A 21 -3.90 15.56 5.08
N LEU A 22 -4.99 15.26 4.35
CA LEU A 22 -4.89 14.67 3.03
C LEU A 22 -4.31 15.70 2.03
N CYS A 23 -3.04 15.51 1.68
CA CYS A 23 -2.43 16.14 0.52
C CYS A 23 -2.29 15.10 -0.58
N THR A 24 -3.05 15.28 -1.66
CA THR A 24 -3.04 14.40 -2.82
C THR A 24 -1.73 14.52 -3.59
N SER A 25 -1.40 13.47 -4.34
CA SER A 25 -0.25 13.50 -5.24
C SER A 25 -0.34 14.59 -6.30
N GLU A 26 -1.55 14.99 -6.67
CA GLU A 26 -1.78 16.11 -7.59
C GLU A 26 -1.40 17.45 -6.96
N GLU A 27 -1.83 17.71 -5.73
CA GLU A 27 -1.46 18.94 -5.00
C GLU A 27 0.05 19.04 -4.77
N VAL A 28 0.70 17.95 -4.36
CA VAL A 28 2.17 17.93 -4.21
C VAL A 28 2.85 18.21 -5.55
N ARG A 29 2.36 17.62 -6.63
CA ARG A 29 2.91 17.83 -7.98
C ARG A 29 2.75 19.29 -8.42
N ASP A 30 1.63 19.92 -8.13
CA ASP A 30 1.39 21.33 -8.45
C ASP A 30 2.25 22.27 -7.61
N ILE A 31 2.50 21.94 -6.34
CA ILE A 31 3.44 22.67 -5.49
C ILE A 31 4.85 22.65 -6.09
N ILE A 32 5.34 21.48 -6.51
CA ILE A 32 6.68 21.31 -7.11
C ILE A 32 6.76 22.04 -8.45
N ARG A 33 5.70 21.97 -9.28
CA ARG A 33 5.62 22.64 -10.60
C ARG A 33 5.78 24.15 -10.56
N ARG A 34 5.53 24.79 -9.41
CA ARG A 34 5.77 26.23 -9.23
C ARG A 34 7.27 26.58 -9.26
N HIS A 35 8.15 25.61 -9.02
CA HIS A 35 9.59 25.81 -8.90
C HIS A 35 10.40 24.99 -9.92
N HIS A 36 9.91 23.82 -10.32
CA HIS A 36 10.61 22.91 -11.24
C HIS A 36 9.66 22.35 -12.30
N GLU A 37 10.15 22.18 -13.53
CA GLU A 37 9.40 21.47 -14.56
C GLU A 37 9.32 19.97 -14.23
N LEU A 38 8.14 19.37 -14.36
CA LEU A 38 7.93 17.93 -14.15
C LEU A 38 7.41 17.27 -15.42
N ILE A 39 8.25 16.41 -16.00
CA ILE A 39 7.96 15.64 -17.22
C ILE A 39 7.63 14.19 -16.82
N PRO A 40 6.46 13.63 -17.22
CA PRO A 40 6.14 12.23 -16.94
C PRO A 40 7.21 11.29 -17.51
N ALA A 41 7.69 10.34 -16.69
CA ALA A 41 8.54 9.26 -17.15
C ALA A 41 7.67 8.07 -17.58
N THR A 42 8.09 7.36 -18.64
CA THR A 42 7.44 6.12 -19.11
C THR A 42 7.94 4.86 -18.41
N GLU A 43 8.87 5.02 -17.47
CA GLU A 43 9.53 3.94 -16.77
C GLU A 43 8.62 3.31 -15.71
N ASP A 44 8.56 1.98 -15.69
CA ASP A 44 7.91 1.19 -14.66
C ASP A 44 8.97 0.53 -13.77
N SER A 45 8.89 0.75 -12.45
CA SER A 45 9.80 0.13 -11.47
C SER A 45 9.28 -1.19 -10.90
N GLY A 46 8.09 -1.66 -11.33
CA GLY A 46 7.35 -2.76 -10.70
C GLY A 46 6.75 -2.38 -9.34
N GLY A 47 6.83 -1.09 -8.98
CA GLY A 47 6.24 -0.51 -7.78
C GLY A 47 5.06 0.41 -8.10
N PRO A 48 4.31 0.84 -7.08
CA PRO A 48 3.13 1.68 -7.29
C PRO A 48 3.45 3.15 -7.63
N ALA A 49 4.73 3.53 -7.63
CA ALA A 49 5.16 4.90 -7.85
C ALA A 49 5.09 5.26 -9.33
N ARG A 50 4.44 6.38 -9.64
CA ARG A 50 4.49 7.01 -10.96
C ARG A 50 5.57 8.07 -10.95
N TYR A 51 6.54 7.96 -11.85
CA TYR A 51 7.73 8.81 -11.84
C TYR A 51 7.63 10.00 -12.80
N PHE A 52 8.26 11.09 -12.39
CA PHE A 52 8.49 12.30 -13.17
C PHE A 52 9.98 12.64 -13.11
N ARG A 53 10.47 13.29 -14.16
CA ARG A 53 11.83 13.81 -14.29
C ARG A 53 11.81 15.33 -14.29
N MET A 54 12.88 15.92 -13.78
CA MET A 54 13.13 17.36 -13.87
C MET A 54 14.31 17.60 -14.82
N PRO A 55 14.23 18.51 -15.81
CA PRO A 55 15.32 18.74 -16.76
C PRO A 55 16.61 19.27 -16.12
N ASP A 56 16.50 19.90 -14.95
CA ASP A 56 17.57 20.50 -14.17
C ASP A 56 18.16 19.56 -13.11
N SER A 57 17.71 18.30 -13.03
CA SER A 57 18.16 17.34 -12.02
C SER A 57 18.15 15.89 -12.50
N GLU A 58 19.16 15.13 -12.09
CA GLU A 58 19.19 13.67 -12.27
C GLU A 58 18.24 12.93 -11.30
N VAL A 59 17.65 13.63 -10.33
CA VAL A 59 16.74 13.03 -9.34
C VAL A 59 15.34 12.83 -9.95
N ARG A 60 14.83 11.59 -9.87
CA ARG A 60 13.44 11.28 -10.18
C ARG A 60 12.53 11.54 -9.00
N VAL A 61 11.34 12.06 -9.29
CA VAL A 61 10.28 12.31 -8.31
C VAL A 61 9.15 11.31 -8.53
N GLY A 62 8.90 10.45 -7.54
CA GLY A 62 7.84 9.46 -7.55
C GLY A 62 6.61 9.92 -6.77
N PHE A 63 5.43 9.54 -7.24
CA PHE A 63 4.17 9.75 -6.53
C PHE A 63 3.46 8.41 -6.33
N ILE A 64 3.10 8.10 -5.08
CA ILE A 64 2.38 6.90 -4.69
C ILE A 64 1.01 7.34 -4.16
N SER A 65 -0.05 7.00 -4.89
CA SER A 65 -1.39 7.55 -4.66
C SER A 65 -2.40 6.47 -4.26
N PRO A 66 -2.34 5.92 -3.02
CA PRO A 66 -3.28 4.91 -2.56
C PRO A 66 -4.74 5.40 -2.53
N HIS A 67 -4.99 6.72 -2.40
CA HIS A 67 -6.35 7.28 -2.41
C HIS A 67 -6.78 7.71 -3.81
N SER A 68 -6.10 8.74 -4.35
CA SER A 68 -6.60 9.47 -5.51
C SER A 68 -6.51 8.65 -6.81
N HIS A 69 -5.47 7.83 -6.93
CA HIS A 69 -5.19 7.02 -8.11
C HIS A 69 -4.69 5.63 -7.70
N ASN A 70 -5.57 4.86 -7.05
CA ASN A 70 -5.22 3.54 -6.55
C ASN A 70 -4.62 2.63 -7.66
N PHE A 71 -3.81 1.67 -7.22
CA PHE A 71 -3.05 0.75 -8.07
C PHE A 71 -3.34 -0.72 -7.70
N CYS A 72 -4.53 -0.98 -7.13
CA CYS A 72 -4.87 -2.32 -6.65
C CYS A 72 -4.96 -3.36 -7.77
N SER A 73 -5.41 -2.96 -8.96
CA SER A 73 -5.55 -3.86 -10.12
C SER A 73 -4.23 -4.48 -10.59
N THR A 74 -3.10 -3.83 -10.29
CA THR A 74 -1.75 -4.34 -10.60
C THR A 74 -1.00 -4.78 -9.34
N CYS A 75 -1.64 -4.77 -8.16
CA CYS A 75 -1.01 -5.10 -6.89
C CYS A 75 -0.77 -6.61 -6.74
N ASN A 76 0.49 -7.01 -6.86
CA ASN A 76 0.96 -8.39 -6.71
C ASN A 76 1.51 -8.72 -5.31
N ARG A 77 1.17 -7.91 -4.29
CA ARG A 77 1.74 -8.05 -2.93
C ARG A 77 0.76 -8.68 -1.94
N VAL A 78 1.32 -9.53 -1.09
CA VAL A 78 0.77 -10.05 0.16
C VAL A 78 1.87 -10.00 1.22
N ARG A 79 1.52 -10.01 2.50
CA ARG A 79 2.49 -9.87 3.60
C ARG A 79 2.30 -10.98 4.63
N VAL A 80 3.39 -11.42 5.26
CA VAL A 80 3.32 -12.30 6.43
C VAL A 80 3.69 -11.47 7.66
N THR A 81 2.81 -11.44 8.66
CA THR A 81 3.08 -10.74 9.93
C THR A 81 4.08 -11.53 10.78
N VAL A 82 4.65 -10.88 11.79
CA VAL A 82 5.51 -11.52 12.81
C VAL A 82 4.81 -12.65 13.58
N GLU A 83 3.47 -12.62 13.63
CA GLU A 83 2.66 -13.67 14.25
C GLU A 83 2.45 -14.88 13.32
N GLY A 84 2.90 -14.79 12.07
CA GLY A 84 2.73 -15.80 11.03
C GLY A 84 1.36 -15.78 10.37
N ARG A 85 0.73 -14.60 10.27
CA ARG A 85 -0.53 -14.41 9.52
C ARG A 85 -0.25 -13.87 8.12
N LEU A 86 -0.85 -14.47 7.10
CA LEU A 86 -0.86 -13.95 5.74
C LEU A 86 -1.91 -12.84 5.63
N LEU A 87 -1.49 -11.62 5.35
CA LEU A 87 -2.33 -10.48 5.02
C LEU A 87 -2.42 -10.33 3.50
N LEU A 88 -3.65 -10.28 2.98
CA LEU A 88 -3.90 -10.25 1.54
C LEU A 88 -3.91 -8.84 0.97
N CYS A 89 -4.18 -7.85 1.83
CA CYS A 89 -4.21 -6.44 1.49
C CYS A 89 -3.86 -5.63 2.75
N LEU A 90 -3.27 -4.44 2.56
CA LEU A 90 -3.09 -3.48 3.63
C LEU A 90 -4.41 -2.79 4.00
N GLY A 91 -5.23 -2.49 2.99
CA GLY A 91 -6.52 -1.82 3.13
C GLY A 91 -7.72 -2.75 3.40
N ASN A 92 -7.50 -4.00 3.85
CA ASN A 92 -8.58 -4.94 4.16
C ASN A 92 -8.15 -5.96 5.23
N GLU A 93 -9.07 -6.41 6.08
CA GLU A 93 -8.79 -7.27 7.25
C GLU A 93 -8.59 -8.77 6.96
N HIS A 94 -8.91 -9.23 5.76
CA HIS A 94 -8.78 -10.65 5.40
C HIS A 94 -7.35 -11.16 5.67
N SER A 95 -7.27 -12.25 6.44
CA SER A 95 -6.01 -12.89 6.78
C SER A 95 -6.14 -14.39 7.02
N VAL A 96 -5.05 -15.11 6.83
CA VAL A 96 -4.95 -16.56 7.06
C VAL A 96 -3.83 -16.85 8.07
N ASP A 97 -4.10 -17.69 9.06
CA ASP A 97 -3.09 -18.09 10.07
C ASP A 97 -2.19 -19.21 9.52
N LEU A 98 -1.10 -18.83 8.85
CA LEU A 98 -0.15 -19.79 8.29
C LEU A 98 0.62 -20.54 9.39
N ARG A 99 0.87 -19.88 10.54
CA ARG A 99 1.55 -20.51 11.68
C ARG A 99 0.76 -21.70 12.21
N ARG A 100 -0.57 -21.59 12.29
CA ARG A 100 -1.46 -22.70 12.67
C ARG A 100 -1.39 -23.84 11.66
N VAL A 101 -1.40 -23.53 10.36
CA VAL A 101 -1.32 -24.55 9.29
C VAL A 101 0.01 -25.31 9.37
N LEU A 102 1.13 -24.59 9.45
CA LEU A 102 2.48 -25.17 9.60
C LEU A 102 2.59 -26.08 10.82
N ARG A 103 2.09 -25.61 11.98
CA ARG A 103 2.16 -26.40 13.23
C ARG A 103 1.23 -27.61 13.25
N GLY A 104 0.10 -27.56 12.52
CA GLY A 104 -0.84 -28.66 12.41
C GLY A 104 -0.43 -29.73 11.39
N HIS A 105 0.44 -29.39 10.44
CA HIS A 105 0.87 -30.28 9.35
C HIS A 105 2.41 -30.25 9.19
N PRO A 106 3.18 -30.82 10.15
CA PRO A 106 4.64 -30.66 10.19
C PRO A 106 5.42 -31.55 9.19
N VAL A 107 4.74 -32.46 8.48
CA VAL A 107 5.40 -33.49 7.65
C VAL A 107 5.67 -32.99 6.23
N THR A 108 4.75 -32.22 5.63
CA THR A 108 4.88 -31.68 4.27
C THR A 108 4.30 -30.27 4.18
N ASP A 109 4.77 -29.49 3.20
CA ASP A 109 4.31 -28.12 2.96
C ASP A 109 3.02 -28.06 2.11
N ASP A 110 2.48 -29.19 1.66
CA ASP A 110 1.34 -29.24 0.75
C ASP A 110 0.13 -28.46 1.29
N LYS A 111 -0.10 -28.57 2.61
CA LYS A 111 -1.19 -27.86 3.29
C LYS A 111 -0.93 -26.37 3.40
N LEU A 112 0.32 -25.97 3.56
CA LEU A 112 0.70 -24.56 3.53
C LEU A 112 0.50 -23.97 2.14
N GLN A 113 0.96 -24.66 1.09
CA GLN A 113 0.78 -24.24 -0.30
C GLN A 113 -0.71 -24.13 -0.66
N GLU A 114 -1.51 -25.14 -0.31
CA GLU A 114 -2.96 -25.13 -0.50
C GLU A 114 -3.61 -23.92 0.20
N ALA A 115 -3.21 -23.64 1.45
CA ALA A 115 -3.73 -22.51 2.21
C ALA A 115 -3.38 -21.16 1.58
N ILE A 116 -2.14 -20.98 1.09
CA ILE A 116 -1.71 -19.75 0.41
C ILE A 116 -2.48 -19.54 -0.89
N ILE A 117 -2.62 -20.58 -1.72
CA ILE A 117 -3.33 -20.49 -3.00
C ILE A 117 -4.81 -20.13 -2.77
N LYS A 118 -5.49 -20.86 -1.87
CA LYS A 118 -6.90 -20.57 -1.54
C LYS A 118 -7.10 -19.18 -0.94
N ALA A 119 -6.11 -18.66 -0.22
CA ALA A 119 -6.20 -17.32 0.34
C ALA A 119 -6.25 -16.24 -0.76
N MET A 120 -5.72 -16.50 -1.96
CA MET A 120 -5.74 -15.50 -3.04
C MET A 120 -7.17 -15.18 -3.50
N ASP A 121 -8.10 -16.14 -3.41
CA ASP A 121 -9.52 -15.92 -3.72
C ASP A 121 -10.19 -14.92 -2.77
N LEU A 122 -9.60 -14.72 -1.57
CA LEU A 122 -10.07 -13.75 -0.58
C LEU A 122 -9.41 -12.37 -0.73
N LYS A 123 -8.44 -12.22 -1.65
CA LYS A 123 -7.80 -10.93 -1.90
C LYS A 123 -8.82 -10.02 -2.57
N PRO A 124 -9.17 -8.87 -1.98
CA PRO A 124 -10.13 -7.96 -2.60
C PRO A 124 -9.54 -7.37 -3.88
N GLU A 125 -10.40 -7.11 -4.87
CA GLU A 125 -10.03 -6.42 -6.12
C GLU A 125 -9.38 -5.06 -5.84
N ARG A 126 -9.94 -4.33 -4.88
CA ARG A 126 -9.45 -3.03 -4.42
C ARG A 126 -9.87 -2.77 -2.98
N HIS A 127 -9.15 -1.88 -2.31
CA HIS A 127 -9.68 -1.25 -1.11
C HIS A 127 -10.50 -0.01 -1.49
N HIS A 128 -11.35 0.41 -0.57
CA HIS A 128 -12.18 1.61 -0.72
C HIS A 128 -11.87 2.50 0.46
N PHE A 129 -10.95 3.45 0.28
CA PHE A 129 -10.70 4.48 1.28
C PHE A 129 -11.66 5.65 1.06
N THR A 130 -12.45 6.00 2.06
CA THR A 130 -13.22 7.23 2.16
C THR A 130 -12.34 8.36 2.71
N SER A 131 -12.67 9.59 2.34
CA SER A 131 -11.96 10.80 2.79
C SER A 131 -12.61 11.44 4.03
N ASN A 132 -13.61 10.78 4.63
CA ASN A 132 -14.42 11.35 5.72
C ASN A 132 -13.72 11.29 7.08
N GLY A 133 -12.41 11.03 7.12
CA GLY A 133 -11.62 10.94 8.36
C GLY A 133 -11.76 9.62 9.12
N ASP A 134 -12.74 8.79 8.80
CA ASP A 134 -12.96 7.51 9.48
C ASP A 134 -11.78 6.54 9.29
N VAL A 135 -11.41 5.88 10.37
CA VAL A 135 -10.47 4.76 10.36
C VAL A 135 -11.12 3.59 9.68
N GLN A 136 -10.56 3.20 8.55
CA GLN A 136 -11.15 2.15 7.72
C GLN A 136 -10.51 0.79 7.95
N ILE A 137 -9.32 0.78 8.56
CA ILE A 137 -8.63 -0.43 8.98
C ILE A 137 -8.01 -0.16 10.34
N LEU A 138 -8.37 -0.94 11.36
CA LEU A 138 -7.87 -0.76 12.72
C LEU A 138 -6.40 -1.15 12.88
N ARG A 139 -5.84 -1.91 11.94
CA ARG A 139 -4.42 -2.26 11.94
C ARG A 139 -3.55 -1.10 11.47
N PHE A 140 -2.62 -0.71 12.34
CA PHE A 140 -1.54 0.20 12.04
C PHE A 140 -0.51 -0.39 11.04
N MET A 141 0.16 0.50 10.30
CA MET A 141 1.22 0.14 9.35
C MET A 141 2.34 -0.68 10.02
N ASN A 142 2.78 -0.28 11.22
CA ASN A 142 3.84 -0.95 11.97
C ASN A 142 3.52 -2.42 12.30
N MET A 143 2.25 -2.79 12.44
CA MET A 143 1.81 -4.17 12.67
C MET A 143 1.84 -5.05 11.40
N THR A 144 2.04 -4.43 10.24
CA THR A 144 2.08 -5.10 8.93
C THR A 144 3.50 -5.21 8.36
N GLY A 145 4.53 -5.00 9.19
CA GLY A 145 5.93 -5.16 8.80
C GLY A 145 6.52 -3.98 8.02
N GLY A 146 6.02 -2.76 8.25
CA GLY A 146 6.55 -1.51 7.69
C GLY A 146 6.42 -0.38 8.69
#